data_AF-A0A7C2IY83-F1
#
_entry.id   AF-A0A7C2IY83-F1
#
_cell.length_a   1.000
_cell.length_b   1.000
_cell.length_c   1.000
_cell.angle_alpha   90.00
_cell.angle_beta   90.00
_cell.angle_gamma   90.00
#
_symmetry.space_group_name_H-M   'P 1'
#
loop_
_entity.id
_entity.type
_entity.pdbx_description
1 polymer ?
#
loop_
_entity_poly.entity_id
_entity_poly.type
_entity_poly.pdbx_seq_one_letter_code
_entity_poly.pdbx_strand_id
1 'polypeptide(L)'
;MQTKRGVLLPAALLAAALWVVRFGPAQPAPGRPGPDFASFESSAEVGRWQAFGAASVEASREFPSWQTHSLRLALPVGSAGGVQTDYIPGSWRRFEALQFFVYAEQPGVLSVELAGGGTTAARQVELRRGAQHVQIRLKEFAGVDLGRMELLRLAATGPAVLFLDRFRLAEYNEVLARLGRMDAPYAAEIPTPHVRWANPYAGGPLQVLIVPDVAHGRGAVELAQRLECRLFPVTLGANSGTNRWGFGDFYGERGDSYGAPFTLAYTYLADALLNALD
;
A
#
# COMPACT_ATOMS: atom_id res chain seq x y z
N MET A 1 -3.32 76.03 35.29
CA MET A 1 -2.65 75.28 34.20
C MET A 1 -3.09 73.83 34.27
N GLN A 2 -3.67 73.33 33.17
CA GLN A 2 -4.34 72.03 33.09
C GLN A 2 -3.37 70.85 33.25
N THR A 3 -3.67 69.94 34.18
CA THR A 3 -3.05 68.62 34.29
C THR A 3 -3.82 67.62 33.43
N LYS A 4 -3.19 67.11 32.37
CA LYS A 4 -3.71 66.00 31.56
C LYS A 4 -3.64 64.69 32.37
N ARG A 5 -4.80 64.07 32.61
CA ARG A 5 -4.91 62.68 33.07
C ARG A 5 -4.74 61.75 31.87
N GLY A 6 -3.62 61.04 31.82
CA GLY A 6 -3.46 59.87 30.94
C GLY A 6 -3.98 58.62 31.66
N VAL A 7 -5.01 58.00 31.11
CA VAL A 7 -5.54 56.71 31.55
C VAL A 7 -4.63 55.62 30.98
N LEU A 8 -3.81 55.01 31.84
CA LEU A 8 -3.15 53.73 31.56
C LEU A 8 -4.15 52.63 31.94
N LEU A 9 -4.86 52.10 30.93
CA LEU A 9 -5.56 50.82 31.06
C LEU A 9 -4.53 49.69 31.18
N PRO A 10 -4.70 48.72 32.10
CA PRO A 10 -3.68 47.73 32.37
C PRO A 10 -3.64 46.67 31.25
N ALA A 11 -2.48 46.54 30.60
CA ALA A 11 -2.13 45.50 29.64
C ALA A 11 -2.24 44.05 30.18
N ALA A 12 -2.59 43.87 31.47
CA ALA A 12 -2.69 42.59 32.14
C ALA A 12 -3.89 41.74 31.68
N LEU A 13 -4.99 42.35 31.22
CA LEU A 13 -6.19 41.59 30.78
C LEU A 13 -6.04 40.98 29.37
N LEU A 14 -5.18 41.53 28.51
CA LEU A 14 -4.90 40.97 27.18
C LEU A 14 -3.95 39.76 27.23
N ALA A 15 -3.03 39.72 28.20
CA ALA A 15 -2.12 38.58 28.37
C ALA A 15 -2.82 37.31 28.86
N ALA A 16 -3.86 37.44 29.69
CA ALA A 16 -4.64 36.30 30.16
C ALA A 16 -5.56 35.71 29.07
N ALA A 17 -6.13 36.55 28.21
CA ALA A 17 -6.95 36.09 27.07
C ALA A 17 -6.12 35.37 26.00
N LEU A 18 -4.85 35.75 25.81
CA LEU A 18 -3.94 35.09 24.86
C LEU A 18 -3.31 33.79 25.40
N TRP A 19 -3.36 33.55 26.71
CA TRP A 19 -2.87 32.31 27.32
C TRP A 19 -3.89 31.16 27.21
N VAL A 20 -5.19 31.48 27.29
CA VAL A 20 -6.28 30.49 27.17
C VAL A 20 -6.48 30.01 25.72
N VAL A 21 -6.13 30.83 24.72
CA VAL A 21 -6.21 30.43 23.29
C VAL A 21 -5.09 29.47 22.89
N ARG A 22 -4.00 29.38 23.67
CA ARG A 22 -2.84 28.54 23.33
C ARG A 22 -2.90 27.11 23.87
N PHE A 23 -3.79 26.85 24.82
CA PHE A 23 -4.07 25.52 25.36
C PHE A 23 -5.58 25.34 25.44
N GLY A 24 -6.22 25.23 24.27
CA GLY A 24 -7.51 24.55 24.22
C GLY A 24 -7.39 23.17 24.87
N PRO A 25 -8.48 22.61 25.43
CA PRO A 25 -8.44 21.25 25.97
C PRO A 25 -7.80 20.35 24.91
N ALA A 26 -6.84 19.52 25.33
CA ALA A 26 -6.18 18.57 24.46
C ALA A 26 -7.25 17.92 23.58
N GLN A 27 -7.15 18.10 22.25
CA GLN A 27 -8.06 17.42 21.35
C GLN A 27 -8.06 15.96 21.77
N PRO A 28 -9.24 15.34 22.01
CA PRO A 28 -9.28 13.93 22.36
C PRO A 28 -8.44 13.19 21.33
N ALA A 29 -7.52 12.35 21.82
CA ALA A 29 -6.65 11.57 20.95
C ALA A 29 -7.54 10.98 19.85
N PRO A 30 -7.21 11.18 18.56
CA PRO A 30 -8.04 10.68 17.48
C PRO A 30 -8.36 9.22 17.76
N GLY A 31 -9.65 8.88 17.69
CA GLY A 31 -10.12 7.53 17.97
C GLY A 31 -9.38 6.50 17.11
N ARG A 32 -9.53 5.22 17.45
CA ARG A 32 -8.94 4.14 16.63
C ARG A 32 -9.40 4.28 15.17
N PRO A 33 -8.52 3.98 14.20
CA PRO A 33 -8.84 4.12 12.79
C PRO A 33 -9.89 3.10 12.32
N GLY A 34 -10.49 3.38 11.16
CA GLY A 34 -11.37 2.47 10.44
C GLY A 34 -10.60 1.36 9.71
N PRO A 35 -11.27 0.48 8.94
CA PRO A 35 -10.63 -0.69 8.33
C PRO A 35 -9.52 -0.37 7.33
N ASP A 36 -9.55 0.79 6.67
CA ASP A 36 -8.42 1.36 5.94
C ASP A 36 -7.68 2.30 6.91
N PHE A 37 -6.55 1.86 7.47
CA PHE A 37 -5.95 2.49 8.66
C PHE A 37 -4.52 3.01 8.48
N ALA A 38 -3.88 2.73 7.34
CA ALA A 38 -2.62 3.37 7.01
C ALA A 38 -2.50 3.63 5.51
N SER A 39 -2.68 4.89 5.10
CA SER A 39 -2.39 5.36 3.73
C SER A 39 -1.20 6.34 3.66
N PHE A 40 -0.67 6.74 4.81
CA PHE A 40 0.49 7.61 4.98
C PHE A 40 0.39 9.02 4.38
N GLU A 41 -0.83 9.46 4.06
CA GLU A 41 -1.09 10.78 3.48
C GLU A 41 -1.03 11.91 4.52
N SER A 42 -0.95 11.56 5.80
CA SER A 42 -0.81 12.52 6.91
C SER A 42 0.47 12.28 7.69
N SER A 43 1.21 13.36 7.97
CA SER A 43 2.38 13.30 8.87
C SER A 43 2.02 12.83 10.28
N ALA A 44 0.80 13.10 10.74
CA ALA A 44 0.31 12.63 12.04
C ALA A 44 0.12 11.10 12.06
N GLU A 45 -0.28 10.52 10.93
CA GLU A 45 -0.40 9.06 10.76
C GLU A 45 0.97 8.41 10.67
N VAL A 46 1.90 8.97 9.88
CA VAL A 46 3.30 8.51 9.82
C VAL A 46 3.94 8.50 11.22
N GLY A 47 3.69 9.52 12.03
CA GLY A 47 4.17 9.57 13.42
C GLY A 47 3.61 8.49 14.36
N ARG A 48 2.58 7.73 13.96
CA ARG A 48 2.07 6.57 14.70
C ARG A 48 2.85 5.28 14.42
N TRP A 49 3.66 5.26 13.38
CA TRP A 49 4.46 4.10 12.98
C TRP A 49 5.88 4.25 13.50
N GLN A 50 6.22 3.47 14.52
CA GLN A 50 7.48 3.58 15.25
C GLN A 50 8.47 2.53 14.78
N ALA A 51 9.68 2.96 14.43
CA ALA A 51 10.78 2.04 14.15
C ALA A 51 11.23 1.31 15.42
N PHE A 52 11.73 0.09 15.26
CA PHE A 52 12.42 -0.65 16.32
C PHE A 52 13.64 -1.41 15.76
N GLY A 53 14.54 -1.83 16.64
CA GLY A 53 15.81 -2.43 16.24
C GLY A 53 16.70 -1.41 15.53
N ALA A 54 17.36 -1.81 14.45
CA ALA A 54 18.21 -0.92 13.65
C ALA A 54 17.47 -0.20 12.51
N ALA A 55 16.13 -0.29 12.47
CA ALA A 55 15.34 0.29 11.40
C ALA A 55 15.23 1.82 11.51
N SER A 56 15.07 2.48 10.36
CA SER A 56 14.58 3.85 10.26
C SER A 56 13.27 3.88 9.47
N VAL A 57 12.33 4.74 9.88
CA VAL A 57 11.07 4.96 9.17
C VAL A 57 10.81 6.44 8.91
N GLU A 58 10.34 6.74 7.70
CA GLU A 58 10.05 8.11 7.28
C GLU A 58 8.94 8.14 6.22
N ALA A 59 8.28 9.29 6.05
CA ALA A 59 7.37 9.50 4.93
C ALA A 59 8.17 9.56 3.62
N SER A 60 7.65 8.94 2.57
CA SER A 60 8.20 9.02 1.22
C SER A 60 7.11 9.33 0.19
N ARG A 61 7.52 9.75 -1.00
CA ARG A 61 6.67 9.88 -2.21
C ARG A 61 7.02 8.85 -3.26
N GLU A 62 7.91 7.91 -2.92
CA GLU A 62 8.33 6.83 -3.80
C GLU A 62 7.40 5.64 -3.65
N PHE A 63 7.05 5.05 -4.80
CA PHE A 63 6.18 3.88 -4.90
C PHE A 63 4.88 3.94 -4.06
N PRO A 64 4.13 5.06 -4.03
CA PRO A 64 2.81 5.04 -3.43
C PRO A 64 1.91 4.08 -4.22
N SER A 65 0.98 3.44 -3.52
CA SER A 65 -0.10 2.63 -4.07
C SER A 65 -1.44 3.37 -4.02
N TRP A 66 -1.52 4.39 -3.16
CA TRP A 66 -2.64 5.27 -2.98
C TRP A 66 -2.13 6.72 -2.97
N GLN A 67 -2.79 7.60 -3.72
CA GLN A 67 -2.48 9.04 -3.74
C GLN A 67 -0.98 9.35 -3.93
N THR A 68 -0.30 9.84 -2.89
CA THR A 68 0.98 10.57 -3.01
C THR A 68 2.08 10.01 -2.13
N HIS A 69 1.77 9.41 -1.00
CA HIS A 69 2.75 9.06 0.02
C HIS A 69 2.81 7.56 0.30
N SER A 70 3.96 7.13 0.79
CA SER A 70 4.22 5.80 1.31
C SER A 70 5.06 5.93 2.59
N LEU A 71 5.15 4.86 3.36
CA LEU A 71 6.08 4.75 4.47
C LEU A 71 7.35 4.03 4.02
N ARG A 72 8.48 4.73 4.04
CA ARG A 72 9.79 4.12 3.78
C ARG A 72 10.33 3.52 5.07
N LEU A 73 10.66 2.24 5.02
CA LEU A 73 11.36 1.49 6.05
C LEU A 73 12.73 1.08 5.50
N ALA A 74 13.81 1.40 6.22
CA ALA A 74 15.17 1.02 5.84
C ALA A 74 15.90 0.29 6.98
N LEU A 75 16.63 -0.76 6.63
CA LEU A 75 17.44 -1.59 7.52
C LEU A 75 18.85 -1.77 6.94
N PRO A 76 19.91 -1.43 7.71
CA PRO A 76 21.29 -1.68 7.30
C PRO A 76 21.64 -3.17 7.12
N VAL A 77 22.68 -3.46 6.35
CA VAL A 77 23.21 -4.82 6.15
C VAL A 77 23.50 -5.50 7.50
N GLY A 78 23.06 -6.76 7.65
CA GLY A 78 23.34 -7.57 8.83
C GLY A 78 22.57 -7.16 10.09
N SER A 79 21.57 -6.29 9.95
CA SER A 79 20.75 -5.81 11.07
C SER A 79 19.37 -6.48 11.09
N ALA A 80 18.66 -6.32 12.21
CA ALA A 80 17.27 -6.74 12.35
C ALA A 80 16.45 -5.61 12.98
N GLY A 81 15.18 -5.54 12.60
CA GLY A 81 14.28 -4.51 13.10
C GLY A 81 13.06 -4.39 12.22
N GLY A 82 12.39 -3.25 12.29
CA GLY A 82 11.24 -2.97 11.45
C GLY A 82 10.40 -1.82 11.97
N VAL A 83 9.09 -1.91 11.78
CA VAL A 83 8.13 -0.89 12.20
C VAL A 83 6.95 -1.50 12.94
N GLN A 84 6.37 -0.76 13.88
CA GLN A 84 5.19 -1.17 14.63
C GLN A 84 4.22 -0.01 14.85
N THR A 85 2.95 -0.31 15.06
CA THR A 85 1.92 0.67 15.38
C THR A 85 0.83 0.05 16.26
N ASP A 86 0.33 0.85 17.21
CA ASP A 86 -0.89 0.58 17.99
C ASP A 86 -2.11 1.35 17.44
N TYR A 87 -1.89 2.21 16.44
CA TYR A 87 -2.93 2.96 15.73
C TYR A 87 -3.59 2.07 14.68
N ILE A 88 -4.38 1.11 15.17
CA ILE A 88 -5.08 0.09 14.38
C ILE A 88 -6.55 -0.06 14.83
N PRO A 89 -7.44 -0.59 13.98
CA PRO A 89 -8.84 -0.83 14.36
C PRO A 89 -8.94 -1.72 15.59
N GLY A 90 -9.90 -1.44 16.49
CA GLY A 90 -10.03 -2.18 17.74
C GLY A 90 -10.47 -3.63 17.60
N SER A 91 -11.28 -3.91 16.58
CA SER A 91 -11.83 -5.24 16.30
C SER A 91 -11.78 -5.52 14.81
N TRP A 92 -11.19 -6.66 14.48
CA TRP A 92 -10.97 -7.16 13.11
C TRP A 92 -11.89 -8.35 12.79
N ARG A 93 -12.79 -8.75 13.71
CA ARG A 93 -13.64 -9.96 13.61
C ARG A 93 -14.52 -10.04 12.36
N ARG A 94 -14.80 -8.91 11.72
CA ARG A 94 -15.69 -8.82 10.55
C ARG A 94 -14.95 -8.94 9.22
N PHE A 95 -13.63 -9.07 9.25
CA PHE A 95 -12.80 -9.12 8.06
C PHE A 95 -12.14 -10.49 7.93
N GLU A 96 -11.72 -10.81 6.72
CA GLU A 96 -11.09 -12.09 6.44
C GLU A 96 -9.57 -11.98 6.32
N ALA A 97 -9.07 -10.83 5.87
CA ALA A 97 -7.67 -10.63 5.56
C ALA A 97 -7.14 -9.26 5.98
N LEU A 98 -5.85 -9.24 6.35
CA LEU A 98 -5.02 -8.05 6.36
C LEU A 98 -4.38 -7.92 4.97
N GLN A 99 -4.56 -6.77 4.34
CA GLN A 99 -3.97 -6.44 3.04
C GLN A 99 -3.14 -5.16 3.15
N PHE A 100 -2.01 -5.12 2.44
CA PHE A 100 -1.21 -3.90 2.25
C PHE A 100 -0.34 -4.00 1.01
N PHE A 101 0.09 -2.85 0.51
CA PHE A 101 1.06 -2.75 -0.57
C PHE A 101 2.49 -2.69 -0.01
N VAL A 102 3.41 -3.34 -0.70
CA VAL A 102 4.85 -3.19 -0.48
C VAL A 102 5.60 -3.12 -1.80
N TYR A 103 6.48 -2.13 -1.94
CA TYR A 103 7.57 -2.17 -2.89
C TYR A 103 8.86 -2.52 -2.15
N ALA A 104 9.56 -3.57 -2.58
CA ALA A 104 10.84 -3.97 -1.98
C ALA A 104 12.00 -3.73 -2.94
N GLU A 105 13.04 -3.01 -2.51
CA GLU A 105 14.25 -2.84 -3.34
C GLU A 105 15.08 -4.12 -3.43
N GLN A 106 15.07 -4.94 -2.37
CA GLN A 106 15.73 -6.23 -2.28
C GLN A 106 14.70 -7.33 -1.99
N PRO A 107 14.87 -8.55 -2.54
CA PRO A 107 14.08 -9.69 -2.09
C PRO A 107 14.43 -10.04 -0.64
N GLY A 108 13.49 -10.63 0.10
CA GLY A 108 13.71 -11.00 1.49
C GLY A 108 12.44 -11.49 2.17
N VAL A 109 12.50 -11.70 3.48
CA VAL A 109 11.36 -12.18 4.27
C VAL A 109 10.85 -11.06 5.17
N LEU A 110 9.54 -10.81 5.11
CA LEU A 110 8.84 -9.92 6.03
C LEU A 110 8.02 -10.75 7.03
N SER A 111 8.29 -10.58 8.32
CA SER A 111 7.46 -11.11 9.40
C SER A 111 6.39 -10.09 9.77
N VAL A 112 5.12 -10.47 9.58
CA VAL A 112 3.94 -9.72 10.01
C VAL A 112 3.45 -10.32 11.32
N GLU A 113 3.50 -9.56 12.40
CA GLU A 113 3.10 -9.96 13.74
C GLU A 113 1.88 -9.16 14.19
N LEU A 114 0.90 -9.86 14.76
CA LEU A 114 -0.29 -9.29 15.36
C LEU A 114 -0.30 -9.59 16.86
N ALA A 115 -0.72 -8.61 17.66
CA ALA A 115 -1.04 -8.79 19.07
C ALA A 115 -2.52 -8.46 19.34
N GLY A 116 -3.18 -9.29 20.13
CA GLY A 116 -4.55 -9.04 20.57
C GLY A 116 -5.01 -9.97 21.69
N GLY A 117 -5.62 -9.40 22.72
CA GLY A 117 -6.04 -10.11 23.92
C GLY A 117 -4.86 -10.70 24.70
N GLY A 118 -3.71 -10.03 24.69
CA GLY A 118 -2.47 -10.49 25.32
C GLY A 118 -1.75 -11.65 24.63
N THR A 119 -2.22 -12.10 23.46
CA THR A 119 -1.56 -13.14 22.65
C THR A 119 -0.96 -12.53 21.39
N THR A 120 0.19 -13.04 20.95
CA THR A 120 0.83 -12.65 19.70
C THR A 120 0.94 -13.83 18.74
N ALA A 121 0.87 -13.54 17.44
CA ALA A 121 1.17 -14.51 16.39
C ALA A 121 1.83 -13.80 15.20
N ALA A 122 2.74 -14.51 14.51
CA ALA A 122 3.46 -13.97 13.36
C ALA A 122 3.31 -14.86 12.12
N ARG A 123 3.36 -14.23 10.96
CA ARG A 123 3.35 -14.87 9.64
C ARG A 123 4.46 -14.29 8.78
N GLN A 124 5.19 -15.17 8.10
CA GLN A 124 6.24 -14.78 7.18
C GLN A 124 5.67 -14.64 5.78
N VAL A 125 6.12 -13.60 5.08
CA VAL A 125 5.78 -13.31 3.70
C VAL A 125 7.07 -13.14 2.93
N GLU A 126 7.21 -13.91 1.85
CA GLU A 126 8.30 -13.75 0.90
C GLU A 126 8.10 -12.47 0.09
N LEU A 127 9.12 -11.62 0.06
CA LEU A 127 9.17 -10.42 -0.73
C LEU A 127 10.01 -10.65 -1.98
N ARG A 128 9.40 -10.44 -3.15
CA ARG A 128 10.16 -10.27 -4.39
C ARG A 128 10.65 -8.83 -4.49
N ARG A 129 11.72 -8.62 -5.24
CA ARG A 129 12.09 -7.27 -5.67
C ARG A 129 10.93 -6.67 -6.49
N GLY A 130 10.55 -5.45 -6.16
CA GLY A 130 9.49 -4.73 -6.86
C GLY A 130 8.16 -4.61 -6.11
N ALA A 131 7.12 -4.22 -6.86
CA ALA A 131 5.79 -3.89 -6.36
C ALA A 131 4.91 -5.12 -6.14
N GLN A 132 4.35 -5.32 -4.96
CA GLN A 132 3.42 -6.43 -4.71
C GLN A 132 2.39 -6.10 -3.64
N HIS A 133 1.27 -6.82 -3.66
CA HIS A 133 0.30 -6.80 -2.58
C HIS A 133 0.54 -7.99 -1.66
N VAL A 134 0.63 -7.70 -0.37
CA VAL A 134 0.60 -8.71 0.68
C VAL A 134 -0.83 -8.88 1.15
N GLN A 135 -1.24 -10.14 1.29
CA GLN A 135 -2.53 -10.51 1.84
C GLN A 135 -2.38 -11.75 2.71
N ILE A 136 -2.79 -11.65 3.98
CA ILE A 136 -2.71 -12.75 4.95
C ILE A 136 -4.09 -12.96 5.54
N ARG A 137 -4.62 -14.19 5.55
CA ARG A 137 -5.92 -14.45 6.17
C ARG A 137 -5.80 -14.30 7.67
N LEU A 138 -6.74 -13.61 8.30
CA LEU A 138 -6.71 -13.35 9.74
C LEU A 138 -6.78 -14.64 10.56
N LYS A 139 -7.45 -15.67 10.04
CA LYS A 139 -7.49 -17.02 10.66
C LYS A 139 -6.12 -17.68 10.80
N GLU A 140 -5.12 -17.22 10.04
CA GLU A 140 -3.77 -17.73 10.14
C GLU A 140 -3.07 -17.26 11.42
N PHE A 141 -3.50 -16.17 12.05
CA PHE A 141 -2.95 -15.68 13.32
C PHE A 141 -3.57 -16.41 14.51
N ALA A 142 -3.28 -17.70 14.64
CA ALA A 142 -3.85 -18.57 15.66
C ALA A 142 -3.63 -18.02 17.08
N GLY A 143 -4.72 -17.96 17.87
CA GLY A 143 -4.69 -17.52 19.27
C GLY A 143 -4.84 -16.01 19.48
N VAL A 144 -4.66 -15.17 18.46
CA VAL A 144 -4.87 -13.72 18.58
C VAL A 144 -6.36 -13.41 18.71
N ASP A 145 -6.75 -12.64 19.74
CA ASP A 145 -8.13 -12.17 19.87
C ASP A 145 -8.41 -11.01 18.92
N LEU A 146 -8.94 -11.34 17.74
CA LEU A 146 -9.33 -10.36 16.71
C LEU A 146 -10.40 -9.36 17.19
N GLY A 147 -11.02 -9.54 18.36
CA GLY A 147 -11.93 -8.54 18.95
C GLY A 147 -11.25 -7.47 19.80
N ARG A 148 -9.99 -7.68 20.17
CA ARG A 148 -9.22 -6.82 21.08
C ARG A 148 -7.81 -6.66 20.55
N MET A 149 -7.69 -6.02 19.38
CA MET A 149 -6.42 -5.80 18.73
C MET A 149 -5.58 -4.74 19.46
N GLU A 150 -4.29 -4.98 19.56
CA GLU A 150 -3.34 -4.18 20.36
C GLU A 150 -2.18 -3.65 19.51
N LEU A 151 -1.58 -4.48 18.67
CA LEU A 151 -0.37 -4.12 17.91
C LEU A 151 -0.35 -4.79 16.53
N LEU A 152 0.15 -4.05 15.54
CA LEU A 152 0.70 -4.58 14.30
C LEU A 152 2.20 -4.30 14.28
N ARG A 153 3.01 -5.32 14.03
CA ARG A 153 4.45 -5.21 13.88
C ARG A 153 4.90 -5.88 12.58
N LEU A 154 5.79 -5.21 11.88
CA LEU A 154 6.44 -5.68 10.66
C LEU A 154 7.94 -5.75 10.93
N ALA A 155 8.55 -6.92 10.75
CA ALA A 155 9.97 -7.15 11.02
C ALA A 155 10.68 -7.76 9.81
N ALA A 156 11.92 -7.36 9.57
CA ALA A 156 12.78 -7.89 8.52
C ALA A 156 14.25 -7.91 8.97
N THR A 157 15.08 -8.56 8.18
CA THR A 157 16.56 -8.53 8.31
C THR A 157 17.16 -7.74 7.17
N GLY A 158 18.13 -6.89 7.45
CA GLY A 158 18.77 -6.04 6.45
C GLY A 158 19.90 -6.74 5.69
N PRO A 159 20.24 -6.24 4.48
CA PRO A 159 19.75 -4.99 3.90
C PRO A 159 18.31 -5.10 3.40
N ALA A 160 17.47 -4.13 3.79
CA ALA A 160 16.09 -4.05 3.30
C ALA A 160 15.65 -2.59 3.20
N VAL A 161 15.15 -2.19 2.04
CA VAL A 161 14.43 -0.94 1.84
C VAL A 161 13.05 -1.28 1.29
N LEU A 162 12.03 -0.97 2.08
CA LEU A 162 10.63 -1.26 1.80
C LEU A 162 9.82 0.03 1.78
N PHE A 163 8.93 0.17 0.81
CA PHE A 163 7.92 1.22 0.76
C PHE A 163 6.56 0.58 1.00
N LEU A 164 5.98 0.87 2.16
CA LEU A 164 4.74 0.29 2.63
C LEU A 164 3.60 1.28 2.43
N ASP A 165 2.45 0.79 2.01
CA ASP A 165 1.28 1.63 1.81
C ASP A 165 -0.03 0.84 1.93
N ARG A 166 -1.13 1.56 2.14
CA ARG A 166 -2.50 1.08 2.01
C ARG A 166 -2.83 -0.15 2.85
N PHE A 167 -2.58 -0.06 4.14
CA PHE A 167 -3.01 -1.09 5.08
C PHE A 167 -4.52 -1.05 5.26
N ARG A 168 -5.14 -2.21 5.03
CA ARG A 168 -6.57 -2.38 5.16
C ARG A 168 -7.00 -3.75 5.63
N LEU A 169 -8.20 -3.81 6.18
CA LEU A 169 -8.93 -5.02 6.49
C LEU A 169 -10.05 -5.21 5.47
N ALA A 170 -10.07 -6.38 4.83
CA ALA A 170 -10.99 -6.67 3.74
C ALA A 170 -11.38 -8.15 3.70
N GLU A 171 -12.26 -8.49 2.76
CA GLU A 171 -12.49 -9.87 2.32
C GLU A 171 -11.23 -10.42 1.63
N TYR A 172 -11.05 -11.74 1.65
CA TYR A 172 -9.92 -12.33 0.96
C TYR A 172 -10.16 -12.36 -0.55
N ASN A 173 -9.26 -11.76 -1.32
CA ASN A 173 -9.35 -11.69 -2.77
C ASN A 173 -8.50 -12.78 -3.43
N GLU A 174 -9.16 -13.79 -4.01
CA GLU A 174 -8.50 -14.92 -4.69
C GLU A 174 -7.74 -14.50 -5.96
N VAL A 175 -8.23 -13.47 -6.66
CA VAL A 175 -7.56 -12.95 -7.86
C VAL A 175 -6.27 -12.24 -7.47
N LEU A 176 -6.28 -11.46 -6.38
CA LEU A 176 -5.09 -10.84 -5.82
C LEU A 176 -4.08 -11.89 -5.36
N ALA A 177 -4.54 -12.93 -4.67
CA ALA A 177 -3.67 -14.03 -4.23
C ALA A 177 -2.99 -14.74 -5.40
N ARG A 178 -3.71 -14.93 -6.52
CA ARG A 178 -3.17 -15.54 -7.73
C ARG A 178 -2.19 -14.63 -8.48
N LEU A 179 -2.50 -13.33 -8.60
CA LEU A 179 -1.72 -12.40 -9.45
C LEU A 179 -0.62 -11.66 -8.68
N GLY A 180 -0.71 -11.55 -7.36
CA GLY A 180 0.17 -10.72 -6.51
C GLY A 180 0.03 -9.22 -6.74
N ARG A 181 -0.92 -8.79 -7.59
CA ARG A 181 -1.20 -7.40 -7.97
C ARG A 181 -2.67 -7.23 -8.35
N MET A 182 -3.17 -6.01 -8.17
CA MET A 182 -4.49 -5.59 -8.61
C MET A 182 -4.46 -5.30 -10.12
N ASP A 183 -4.51 -6.33 -10.96
CA ASP A 183 -4.51 -6.21 -12.43
C ASP A 183 -5.43 -7.25 -13.08
N ALA A 184 -5.68 -7.12 -14.38
CA ALA A 184 -6.54 -8.02 -15.13
C ALA A 184 -5.83 -9.38 -15.31
N PRO A 185 -6.53 -10.50 -15.06
CA PRO A 185 -6.03 -11.82 -15.42
C PRO A 185 -6.13 -12.00 -16.95
N TYR A 186 -5.00 -12.28 -17.59
CA TYR A 186 -4.95 -12.64 -19.01
C TYR A 186 -4.82 -14.14 -19.15
N ALA A 187 -5.61 -14.71 -20.06
CA ALA A 187 -5.78 -16.14 -20.17
C ALA A 187 -6.05 -16.50 -21.65
N ALA A 188 -5.38 -17.53 -22.16
CA ALA A 188 -5.37 -17.87 -23.59
C ALA A 188 -6.27 -19.07 -23.95
N GLU A 189 -7.07 -19.56 -23.00
CA GLU A 189 -7.88 -20.78 -23.10
C GLU A 189 -8.99 -20.67 -24.14
N ILE A 190 -9.43 -19.44 -24.47
CA ILE A 190 -10.43 -19.19 -25.50
C ILE A 190 -9.68 -18.85 -26.81
N PRO A 191 -9.55 -19.79 -27.76
CA PRO A 191 -8.92 -19.51 -29.04
C PRO A 191 -9.80 -18.59 -29.88
N THR A 192 -9.20 -17.58 -30.50
CA THR A 192 -9.87 -16.80 -31.55
C THR A 192 -9.55 -17.39 -32.93
N PRO A 193 -10.40 -17.20 -33.95
CA PRO A 193 -10.02 -17.50 -35.32
C PRO A 193 -8.87 -16.57 -35.78
N HIS A 194 -7.67 -17.11 -35.96
CA HIS A 194 -6.51 -16.36 -36.43
C HIS A 194 -5.56 -17.22 -37.25
N VAL A 195 -4.73 -16.56 -38.06
CA VAL A 195 -3.57 -17.20 -38.70
C VAL A 195 -2.43 -17.23 -37.69
N ARG A 196 -1.89 -18.42 -37.41
CA ARG A 196 -0.63 -18.58 -36.68
C ARG A 196 0.51 -18.23 -37.65
N TRP A 197 1.34 -17.26 -37.29
CA TRP A 197 2.41 -16.75 -38.15
C TRP A 197 3.80 -17.08 -37.58
N ALA A 198 3.92 -17.20 -36.25
CA ALA A 198 5.17 -17.48 -35.57
C ALA A 198 4.92 -18.16 -34.20
N ASN A 199 4.05 -19.17 -34.17
CA ASN A 199 3.78 -19.98 -32.98
C ASN A 199 3.77 -21.48 -33.34
N PRO A 200 4.89 -22.20 -33.13
CA PRO A 200 6.09 -21.77 -32.41
C PRO A 200 6.97 -20.77 -33.19
N TYR A 201 7.70 -19.93 -32.47
CA TYR A 201 8.73 -19.03 -33.00
C TYR A 201 10.09 -19.73 -32.98
N ALA A 202 10.87 -19.62 -34.06
CA ALA A 202 12.14 -20.34 -34.17
C ALA A 202 13.17 -19.98 -33.07
N GLY A 203 13.07 -18.77 -32.50
CA GLY A 203 13.92 -18.31 -31.39
C GLY A 203 13.39 -18.63 -29.99
N GLY A 204 12.27 -19.35 -29.87
CA GLY A 204 11.57 -19.59 -28.61
C GLY A 204 10.70 -18.41 -28.16
N PRO A 205 9.95 -18.53 -27.04
CA PRO A 205 9.00 -17.51 -26.63
C PRO A 205 9.62 -16.12 -26.42
N LEU A 206 9.08 -15.11 -27.09
CA LEU A 206 9.46 -13.72 -26.86
C LEU A 206 8.95 -13.23 -25.50
N GLN A 207 9.79 -12.52 -24.76
CA GLN A 207 9.40 -11.84 -23.52
C GLN A 207 8.81 -10.46 -23.88
N VAL A 208 7.51 -10.25 -23.63
CA VAL A 208 6.81 -9.04 -24.10
C VAL A 208 6.12 -8.34 -22.94
N LEU A 209 6.65 -7.18 -22.54
CA LEU A 209 5.92 -6.21 -21.73
C LEU A 209 4.83 -5.56 -22.61
N ILE A 210 3.57 -5.64 -22.18
CA ILE A 210 2.44 -5.07 -22.91
C ILE A 210 1.58 -4.24 -21.97
N VAL A 211 1.12 -3.09 -22.46
CA VAL A 211 0.29 -2.15 -21.69
C VAL A 211 -1.09 -2.03 -22.35
N PRO A 212 -1.97 -3.03 -22.17
CA PRO A 212 -3.30 -2.99 -22.75
C PRO A 212 -4.22 -2.01 -22.02
N ASP A 213 -5.13 -1.39 -22.76
CA ASP A 213 -6.25 -0.65 -22.15
C ASP A 213 -7.23 -1.63 -21.46
N VAL A 214 -7.88 -1.17 -20.39
CA VAL A 214 -8.81 -1.98 -19.58
C VAL A 214 -9.93 -2.59 -20.41
N ALA A 215 -10.41 -1.89 -21.44
CA ALA A 215 -11.47 -2.40 -22.32
C ALA A 215 -10.96 -3.26 -23.49
N HIS A 216 -9.64 -3.26 -23.75
CA HIS A 216 -9.06 -3.82 -24.98
C HIS A 216 -8.01 -4.92 -24.74
N GLY A 217 -8.10 -5.61 -23.60
CA GLY A 217 -7.17 -6.69 -23.24
C GLY A 217 -7.11 -7.88 -24.21
N ARG A 218 -8.16 -8.09 -25.02
CA ARG A 218 -8.21 -9.20 -26.00
C ARG A 218 -7.05 -9.15 -26.99
N GLY A 219 -6.61 -7.96 -27.40
CA GLY A 219 -5.50 -7.82 -28.35
C GLY A 219 -4.19 -8.42 -27.84
N ALA A 220 -3.93 -8.34 -26.53
CA ALA A 220 -2.77 -8.97 -25.90
C ALA A 220 -2.84 -10.49 -26.01
N VAL A 221 -4.00 -11.08 -25.70
CA VAL A 221 -4.20 -12.54 -25.81
C VAL A 221 -4.06 -13.02 -27.26
N GLU A 222 -4.65 -12.30 -28.22
CA GLU A 222 -4.51 -12.65 -29.63
C GLU A 222 -3.06 -12.58 -30.13
N LEU A 223 -2.28 -11.61 -29.64
CA LEU A 223 -0.85 -11.56 -29.95
C LEU A 223 -0.15 -12.84 -29.50
N ALA A 224 -0.37 -13.30 -28.27
CA ALA A 224 0.22 -14.53 -27.73
C ALA A 224 -0.30 -15.82 -28.38
N GLN A 225 -1.51 -15.82 -28.93
CA GLN A 225 -2.01 -16.95 -29.70
C GLN A 225 -1.37 -17.04 -31.09
N ARG A 226 -1.01 -15.89 -31.68
CA ARG A 226 -0.48 -15.79 -33.04
C ARG A 226 1.06 -15.93 -33.10
N LEU A 227 1.74 -15.33 -32.14
CA LEU A 227 3.20 -15.27 -31.97
C LEU A 227 3.56 -15.94 -30.64
N GLU A 228 4.55 -16.84 -30.63
CA GLU A 228 4.99 -17.47 -29.39
C GLU A 228 5.64 -16.42 -28.48
N CYS A 229 4.91 -16.00 -27.44
CA CYS A 229 5.40 -15.04 -26.47
C CYS A 229 4.87 -15.31 -25.06
N ARG A 230 5.67 -14.89 -24.07
CA ARG A 230 5.29 -14.77 -22.67
C ARG A 230 5.00 -13.30 -22.39
N LEU A 231 3.74 -13.01 -22.07
CA LEU A 231 3.29 -11.66 -21.80
C LEU A 231 3.53 -11.27 -20.34
N PHE A 232 3.97 -10.03 -20.15
CA PHE A 232 4.04 -9.34 -18.86
C PHE A 232 3.07 -8.15 -18.92
N PRO A 233 1.76 -8.36 -18.73
CA PRO A 233 0.78 -7.30 -18.88
C PRO A 233 0.80 -6.34 -17.69
N VAL A 234 0.67 -5.04 -18.00
CA VAL A 234 0.32 -3.99 -17.04
C VAL A 234 -0.85 -3.23 -17.63
N THR A 235 -2.08 -3.50 -17.17
CA THR A 235 -3.26 -2.91 -17.82
C THR A 235 -3.34 -1.42 -17.50
N LEU A 236 -3.34 -0.51 -18.46
CA LEU A 236 -3.43 0.93 -18.17
C LEU A 236 -4.07 1.64 -19.35
N GLY A 237 -5.25 2.20 -19.11
CA GLY A 237 -5.96 3.02 -20.09
C GLY A 237 -5.69 4.51 -19.95
N ALA A 238 -6.06 5.30 -20.95
CA ALA A 238 -6.02 6.76 -20.86
C ALA A 238 -7.14 7.34 -19.96
N ASN A 239 -8.22 6.59 -19.72
CA ASN A 239 -9.36 7.02 -18.92
C ASN A 239 -9.18 6.64 -17.45
N SER A 240 -9.07 7.62 -16.55
CA SER A 240 -8.94 7.38 -15.10
C SER A 240 -10.13 6.63 -14.50
N GLY A 241 -11.34 6.93 -14.97
CA GLY A 241 -12.57 6.25 -14.57
C GLY A 241 -12.53 4.76 -14.91
N THR A 242 -12.13 4.38 -16.12
CA THR A 242 -12.03 2.96 -16.49
C THR A 242 -10.91 2.26 -15.72
N ASN A 243 -9.79 2.92 -15.46
CA ASN A 243 -8.74 2.34 -14.61
C ASN A 243 -9.17 2.12 -13.16
N ARG A 244 -10.08 2.97 -12.65
CA ARG A 244 -10.61 2.86 -11.29
C ARG A 244 -11.73 1.83 -11.17
N TRP A 245 -12.68 1.86 -12.11
CA TRP A 245 -13.96 1.16 -12.00
C TRP A 245 -14.07 -0.05 -12.94
N GLY A 246 -13.12 -0.25 -13.85
CA GLY A 246 -13.17 -1.30 -14.87
C GLY A 246 -12.67 -2.68 -14.43
N PHE A 247 -12.23 -2.84 -13.17
CA PHE A 247 -11.74 -4.11 -12.64
C PHE A 247 -12.72 -4.63 -11.59
N GLY A 248 -13.59 -5.58 -11.94
CA GLY A 248 -14.64 -6.07 -11.03
C GLY A 248 -14.12 -6.49 -9.66
N ASP A 249 -13.10 -7.34 -9.63
CA ASP A 249 -12.46 -7.81 -8.38
C ASP A 249 -11.71 -6.71 -7.62
N PHE A 250 -11.45 -5.56 -8.25
CA PHE A 250 -10.70 -4.43 -7.70
C PHE A 250 -11.46 -3.11 -7.90
N TYR A 251 -12.79 -3.16 -7.83
CA TYR A 251 -13.65 -2.04 -8.20
C TYR A 251 -13.41 -0.85 -7.26
N GLY A 252 -12.95 0.28 -7.81
CA GLY A 252 -12.61 1.46 -7.03
C GLY A 252 -11.25 1.40 -6.36
N GLU A 253 -10.51 0.30 -6.51
CA GLU A 253 -9.30 0.01 -5.75
C GLU A 253 -8.01 0.31 -6.50
N ARG A 254 -8.05 0.43 -7.83
CA ARG A 254 -6.84 0.58 -8.65
C ARG A 254 -6.56 2.03 -9.08
N GLY A 255 -7.57 2.89 -8.99
CA GLY A 255 -7.54 4.28 -9.45
C GLY A 255 -7.54 5.29 -8.31
N ASP A 256 -7.30 6.55 -8.68
CA ASP A 256 -7.07 7.67 -7.76
C ASP A 256 -8.30 8.09 -6.94
N SER A 257 -8.04 8.89 -5.91
CA SER A 257 -8.95 9.97 -5.51
C SER A 257 -8.60 11.22 -6.33
N TYR A 258 -9.59 11.96 -6.81
CA TYR A 258 -9.47 13.17 -7.63
C TYR A 258 -8.21 14.00 -7.30
N GLY A 259 -7.11 13.83 -8.04
CA GLY A 259 -5.87 14.60 -7.82
C GLY A 259 -4.54 13.89 -8.15
N ALA A 260 -4.49 12.56 -8.19
CA ALA A 260 -3.27 11.80 -8.52
C ALA A 260 -3.59 10.57 -9.39
N PRO A 261 -4.06 10.77 -10.64
CA PRO A 261 -4.48 9.69 -11.50
C PRO A 261 -3.31 8.71 -11.74
N PHE A 262 -3.60 7.41 -11.58
CA PHE A 262 -2.74 6.27 -11.97
C PHE A 262 -1.58 5.88 -11.04
N THR A 263 -1.55 6.32 -9.78
CA THR A 263 -0.48 5.96 -8.83
C THR A 263 -0.12 4.48 -8.82
N LEU A 264 -1.08 3.58 -8.54
CA LEU A 264 -0.78 2.14 -8.45
C LEU A 264 -0.37 1.52 -9.80
N ALA A 265 -1.09 1.87 -10.87
CA ALA A 265 -0.83 1.32 -12.19
C ALA A 265 0.54 1.78 -12.74
N TYR A 266 0.95 3.02 -12.48
CA TYR A 266 2.29 3.50 -12.82
C TYR A 266 3.36 2.86 -11.96
N THR A 267 3.10 2.61 -10.67
CA THR A 267 4.01 1.84 -9.82
C THR A 267 4.23 0.43 -10.38
N TYR A 268 3.19 -0.25 -10.89
CA TYR A 268 3.34 -1.53 -11.58
C TYR A 268 4.07 -1.43 -12.92
N LEU A 269 3.83 -0.38 -13.70
CA LEU A 269 4.53 -0.16 -14.96
C LEU A 269 6.03 0.10 -14.71
N ALA A 270 6.35 0.91 -13.69
CA ALA A 270 7.70 1.16 -13.25
C ALA A 270 8.36 -0.13 -12.76
N ASP A 271 7.69 -0.91 -11.91
CA ASP A 271 8.16 -2.26 -11.50
C ASP A 271 8.46 -3.13 -12.71
N ALA A 272 7.56 -3.16 -13.70
CA ALA A 272 7.77 -3.98 -14.89
C ALA A 272 8.95 -3.51 -15.73
N LEU A 273 9.14 -2.21 -15.89
CA LEU A 273 10.28 -1.65 -16.63
C LEU A 273 11.62 -1.86 -15.91
N LEU A 274 11.61 -1.85 -14.58
CA LEU A 274 12.81 -1.98 -13.75
C LEU A 274 13.19 -3.44 -13.46
N ASN A 275 12.21 -4.34 -13.36
CA ASN A 275 12.38 -5.68 -12.80
C ASN A 275 11.79 -6.83 -13.65
N ALA A 276 10.94 -6.61 -14.68
CA ALA A 276 10.23 -7.72 -15.34
C ALA A 276 11.07 -8.55 -16.35
N LEU A 277 12.38 -8.32 -16.44
CA LEU A 277 13.27 -9.06 -17.34
C LEU A 277 14.29 -9.95 -16.61
N ASP A 278 14.22 -10.03 -15.28
CA ASP A 278 15.03 -10.93 -14.44
C ASP A 278 14.27 -12.22 -14.09
#